data_AF-A0A0W0WUR0-F1
#
_entry.id   AF-A0A0W0WUR0-F1
#
_cell.length_a   1.000
_cell.length_b   1.000
_cell.length_c   1.000
_cell.angle_alpha   90.00
_cell.angle_beta   90.00
_cell.angle_gamma   90.00
#
_symmetry.space_group_name_H-M   'P 1'
#
loop_
_entity.id
_entity.type
_entity.pdbx_description
1 polymer ?
#
loop_
_entity_poly.entity_id
_entity_poly.type
_entity_poly.pdbx_seq_one_letter_code
_entity_poly.pdbx_strand_id
1 'polypeptide(L)'
;MKAKIDKADKGQEKTQSITRANPKVDQLINDLGAFIKFEKHLVVKMFLEKIKINSSDKSGFNAEKLLAVFKKVHQSAETSEEKSWILSTWKNESTSLEKKALRLARFLAKKYEIPSRVSVEHLKQLLGIIYTDTELNSFISNPQKYIESHSNLSIHQLQVLQFVANDPVFNKLPSINRIVPSNSFIYTPLTAYMAQLKLKDYGSTDALRFTQCINPDFEAEVIEKSKKNYHGPQIIGMGVQSSYDRKSIAQTATQVKKMQMGACHTFAQLAADELLSLIEQGKLSPMHIKIVSHKEGLGSHTFLLINHNSDDLTDLSGALIVDPWAVAMGYRDTYGIFTTTNYPYLAMTTKLECSYDNQAPVVSNQQESSLVQELSHTLSRDRFFQRSTSRNQTEVKLDFKQRTAVEYLTGLMKYADNTLGNAIKKDLMIKLIDAVKNKDLSPEKAINQATLAIYARSIEKNEHGYSWKGKTSIDDESILPIVNSESMLKYWYTYFSDSTGTDAKKGQVKNPLDLAMIEKIVNSLDKTEDHEFSSNSKMEHKI
;
A
#
# COMPACT_ATOMS: atom_id res chain seq x y z
N MET A 1 27.90 59.43 -46.20
CA MET A 1 27.91 57.97 -45.92
C MET A 1 27.00 57.71 -44.73
N LYS A 2 26.17 56.67 -44.82
CA LYS A 2 25.18 56.22 -43.83
C LYS A 2 25.82 55.91 -42.47
N ALA A 3 25.10 56.14 -41.38
CA ALA A 3 25.18 55.27 -40.21
C ALA A 3 23.81 55.19 -39.52
N LYS A 4 23.29 53.96 -39.47
CA LYS A 4 22.09 53.54 -38.74
C LYS A 4 22.43 53.29 -37.27
N ILE A 5 21.43 53.61 -36.47
CA ILE A 5 21.01 53.07 -35.16
C ILE A 5 21.43 51.61 -34.92
N ASP A 6 21.83 51.29 -33.68
CA ASP A 6 21.29 50.12 -32.98
C ASP A 6 21.18 50.32 -31.47
N LYS A 7 20.06 49.81 -30.95
CA LYS A 7 19.53 49.91 -29.59
C LYS A 7 19.96 48.71 -28.74
N ALA A 8 20.12 49.01 -27.44
CA ALA A 8 20.07 48.15 -26.26
C ALA A 8 19.59 46.71 -26.43
N ASP A 9 20.42 45.77 -25.95
CA ASP A 9 20.00 44.40 -25.63
C ASP A 9 20.08 44.14 -24.12
N LYS A 10 19.05 43.43 -23.65
CA LYS A 10 18.67 43.25 -22.25
C LYS A 10 19.48 42.14 -21.60
N GLY A 11 19.81 42.35 -20.32
CA GLY A 11 20.39 41.35 -19.45
C GLY A 11 19.49 40.11 -19.33
N GLN A 12 20.04 38.96 -19.67
CA GLN A 12 19.52 37.66 -19.24
C GLN A 12 20.14 37.33 -17.87
N GLU A 13 19.33 37.45 -16.82
CA GLU A 13 19.54 36.69 -15.59
C GLU A 13 19.45 35.20 -15.93
N LYS A 14 20.61 34.54 -16.01
CA LYS A 14 20.67 33.09 -15.96
C LYS A 14 20.23 32.66 -14.57
N THR A 15 18.99 32.18 -14.47
CA THR A 15 18.56 31.31 -13.38
C THR A 15 19.44 30.06 -13.44
N GLN A 16 20.54 30.06 -12.68
CA GLN A 16 21.28 28.84 -12.37
C GLN A 16 20.33 27.97 -11.54
N SER A 17 19.67 27.01 -12.19
CA SER A 17 19.12 25.87 -11.47
C SER A 17 20.30 25.17 -10.82
N ILE A 18 20.47 25.36 -9.51
CA ILE A 18 21.35 24.52 -8.70
C ILE A 18 20.68 23.15 -8.66
N THR A 19 20.92 22.33 -9.68
CA THR A 19 20.69 20.89 -9.58
C THR A 19 21.62 20.42 -8.47
N ARG A 20 21.07 20.05 -7.31
CA ARG A 20 21.84 19.32 -6.29
C ARG A 20 22.39 18.07 -6.98
N ALA A 21 23.66 18.08 -7.32
CA ALA A 21 24.30 16.93 -7.93
C ALA A 21 24.46 15.86 -6.83
N ASN A 22 23.79 14.72 -7.00
CA ASN A 22 23.98 13.53 -6.17
C ASN A 22 24.71 12.47 -7.00
N PRO A 23 26.01 12.68 -7.34
CA PRO A 23 26.72 11.83 -8.29
C PRO A 23 26.75 10.35 -7.90
N LYS A 24 26.73 10.01 -6.61
CA LYS A 24 26.73 8.62 -6.18
C LYS A 24 25.34 7.97 -6.28
N VAL A 25 24.28 8.69 -5.93
CA VAL A 25 22.89 8.21 -6.15
C VAL A 25 22.63 8.04 -7.65
N ASP A 26 23.08 8.98 -8.48
CA ASP A 26 22.97 8.89 -9.94
C ASP A 26 23.75 7.68 -10.48
N GLN A 27 24.95 7.41 -9.95
CA GLN A 27 25.71 6.22 -10.30
C GLN A 27 24.99 4.92 -9.90
N LEU A 28 24.37 4.87 -8.72
CA LEU A 28 23.57 3.73 -8.28
C LEU A 28 22.39 3.46 -9.23
N ILE A 29 21.68 4.52 -9.64
CA ILE A 29 20.59 4.41 -10.62
C ILE A 29 21.10 3.86 -11.95
N ASN A 30 22.26 4.34 -12.42
CA ASN A 30 22.89 3.87 -13.65
C ASN A 30 23.32 2.41 -13.56
N ASP A 31 23.92 2.00 -12.45
CA ASP A 31 24.34 0.62 -12.19
C ASP A 31 23.15 -0.33 -12.17
N LEU A 32 22.05 0.07 -11.51
CA LEU A 32 20.79 -0.68 -11.51
C LEU A 32 20.22 -0.83 -12.93
N GLY A 33 20.22 0.26 -13.71
CA GLY A 33 19.79 0.25 -15.10
C GLY A 33 20.66 -0.68 -15.98
N ALA A 34 21.97 -0.69 -15.76
CA ALA A 34 22.89 -1.59 -16.45
C ALA A 34 22.66 -3.05 -16.05
N PHE A 35 22.46 -3.33 -14.75
CA PHE A 35 22.17 -4.66 -14.23
C PHE A 35 20.87 -5.23 -14.80
N ILE A 36 19.78 -4.45 -14.81
CA ILE A 36 18.50 -4.87 -15.42
C ILE A 36 18.68 -5.21 -16.91
N LYS A 37 19.45 -4.41 -17.66
CA LYS A 37 19.74 -4.67 -19.08
C LYS A 37 20.54 -5.96 -19.25
N PHE A 38 21.52 -6.19 -18.37
CA PHE A 38 22.32 -7.41 -18.36
C PHE A 38 21.47 -8.66 -18.11
N GLU A 39 20.62 -8.66 -17.08
CA GLU A 39 19.73 -9.80 -16.81
C GLU A 39 18.73 -10.05 -17.93
N LYS A 40 18.11 -9.00 -18.48
CA LYS A 40 17.23 -9.14 -19.67
C LYS A 40 17.97 -9.81 -20.83
N HIS A 41 19.25 -9.45 -21.03
CA HIS A 41 20.09 -10.09 -22.05
C HIS A 41 20.39 -11.56 -21.74
N LEU A 42 20.60 -11.93 -20.47
CA LEU A 42 20.75 -13.32 -20.06
C LEU A 42 19.49 -14.14 -20.32
N VAL A 43 18.31 -13.59 -20.02
CA VAL A 43 17.02 -14.25 -20.32
C VAL A 43 16.86 -14.46 -21.84
N VAL A 44 17.19 -13.45 -22.66
CA VAL A 44 17.20 -13.58 -24.13
C VAL A 44 18.16 -14.69 -24.57
N LYS A 45 19.37 -14.74 -24.00
CA LYS A 45 20.35 -15.80 -24.31
C LYS A 45 19.82 -17.19 -23.94
N MET A 46 19.22 -17.34 -22.76
CA MET A 46 18.60 -18.60 -22.32
C MET A 46 17.55 -19.08 -23.34
N PHE A 47 16.64 -18.21 -23.78
CA PHE A 47 15.65 -18.57 -24.79
C PHE A 47 16.29 -18.86 -26.15
N LEU A 48 17.32 -18.12 -26.53
CA LEU A 48 18.03 -18.38 -27.79
C LEU A 48 18.72 -19.75 -27.77
N GLU A 49 19.34 -20.14 -26.67
CA GLU A 49 19.93 -21.48 -26.52
C GLU A 49 18.86 -22.58 -26.53
N LYS A 50 17.73 -22.39 -25.85
CA LYS A 50 16.58 -23.31 -25.95
C LYS A 50 16.06 -23.44 -27.38
N ILE A 51 16.01 -22.35 -28.14
CA ILE A 51 15.62 -22.38 -29.55
C ILE A 51 16.66 -23.16 -30.36
N LYS A 52 17.96 -22.86 -30.21
CA LYS A 52 19.04 -23.59 -30.91
C LYS A 52 18.97 -25.09 -30.67
N ILE A 53 18.84 -25.53 -29.42
CA ILE A 53 18.74 -26.96 -29.08
C ILE A 53 17.60 -27.64 -29.85
N ASN A 54 16.46 -26.95 -30.00
CA ASN A 54 15.27 -27.51 -30.65
C ASN A 54 15.20 -27.27 -32.16
N SER A 55 16.08 -26.43 -32.73
CA SER A 55 15.99 -25.99 -34.13
C SER A 55 17.27 -26.15 -34.93
N SER A 56 18.37 -26.57 -34.32
CA SER A 56 19.64 -26.76 -35.00
C SER A 56 19.90 -28.21 -35.40
N ASP A 57 20.83 -28.37 -36.35
CA ASP A 57 21.52 -29.62 -36.67
C ASP A 57 23.04 -29.39 -36.63
N LYS A 58 23.85 -30.35 -37.11
CA LYS A 58 25.32 -30.25 -37.10
C LYS A 58 25.86 -29.05 -37.88
N SER A 59 25.06 -28.44 -38.76
CA SER A 59 25.46 -27.35 -39.66
C SER A 59 24.97 -25.96 -39.24
N GLY A 60 24.17 -25.86 -38.17
CA GLY A 60 23.59 -24.60 -37.69
C GLY A 60 22.07 -24.67 -37.54
N PHE A 61 21.38 -23.54 -37.70
CA PHE A 61 19.91 -23.51 -37.66
C PHE A 61 19.32 -24.22 -38.88
N ASN A 62 18.41 -25.16 -38.64
CA ASN A 62 17.64 -25.84 -39.66
C ASN A 62 16.29 -25.13 -39.87
N ALA A 63 15.96 -24.76 -41.10
CA ALA A 63 14.75 -23.97 -41.41
C ALA A 63 13.45 -24.70 -41.01
N GLU A 64 13.33 -25.99 -41.27
CA GLU A 64 12.11 -26.76 -40.97
C GLU A 64 11.91 -26.91 -39.46
N LYS A 65 12.98 -27.22 -38.72
CA LYS A 65 12.91 -27.33 -37.26
C LYS A 65 12.65 -25.98 -36.60
N LEU A 66 13.25 -24.90 -37.09
CA LEU A 66 12.97 -23.55 -36.59
C LEU A 66 11.52 -23.15 -36.86
N LEU A 67 10.98 -23.46 -38.03
CA LEU A 67 9.56 -23.26 -38.33
C LEU A 67 8.65 -24.03 -37.36
N ALA A 68 9.01 -25.27 -37.00
CA ALA A 68 8.25 -26.03 -36.01
C ALA A 68 8.21 -25.33 -34.63
N VAL A 69 9.34 -24.75 -34.20
CA VAL A 69 9.39 -23.92 -32.97
C VAL A 69 8.49 -22.68 -33.10
N PHE A 70 8.55 -21.96 -34.22
CA PHE A 70 7.67 -20.81 -34.49
C PHE A 70 6.19 -21.20 -34.44
N LYS A 71 5.80 -22.32 -35.04
CA LYS A 71 4.42 -22.84 -35.01
C LYS A 71 3.97 -23.15 -33.58
N LYS A 72 4.83 -23.78 -32.77
CA LYS A 72 4.53 -24.09 -31.36
C LYS A 72 4.29 -22.81 -30.55
N VAL A 73 5.16 -21.81 -30.69
CA VAL A 73 5.01 -20.52 -29.99
C VAL A 73 3.77 -19.76 -30.47
N HIS A 74 3.45 -19.82 -31.76
CA HIS A 74 2.24 -19.23 -32.33
C HIS A 74 0.95 -19.86 -31.76
N GLN A 75 0.93 -21.19 -31.60
CA GLN A 75 -0.20 -21.90 -31.00
C GLN A 75 -0.43 -21.51 -29.54
N SER A 76 0.64 -21.26 -28.78
CA SER A 76 0.57 -20.83 -27.38
C SER A 76 0.42 -19.32 -27.18
N ALA A 77 0.37 -18.51 -28.24
CA ALA A 77 0.22 -17.07 -28.13
C ALA A 77 -1.23 -16.69 -27.78
N GLU A 78 -1.38 -15.71 -26.88
CA GLU A 78 -2.67 -15.34 -26.30
C GLU A 78 -3.43 -14.35 -27.16
N THR A 79 -2.72 -13.44 -27.84
CA THR A 79 -3.33 -12.35 -28.62
C THR A 79 -3.14 -12.51 -30.13
N SER A 80 -4.06 -11.91 -30.90
CA SER A 80 -3.98 -11.86 -32.37
C SER A 80 -2.76 -11.10 -32.87
N GLU A 81 -2.34 -10.06 -32.14
CA GLU A 81 -1.17 -9.24 -32.45
C GLU A 81 0.12 -10.03 -32.33
N GLU A 82 0.26 -10.83 -31.27
CA GLU A 82 1.40 -11.73 -31.08
C GLU A 82 1.48 -12.78 -32.17
N LYS A 83 0.35 -13.40 -32.51
CA LYS A 83 0.25 -14.38 -33.60
C LYS A 83 0.70 -13.77 -34.93
N SER A 84 0.22 -12.57 -35.24
CA SER A 84 0.63 -11.81 -36.43
C SER A 84 2.11 -11.46 -36.43
N TRP A 85 2.65 -11.03 -35.28
CA TRP A 85 4.07 -10.71 -35.12
C TRP A 85 4.98 -11.93 -35.32
N ILE A 86 4.60 -13.09 -34.77
CA ILE A 86 5.35 -14.35 -34.92
C ILE A 86 5.37 -14.79 -36.40
N LEU A 87 4.21 -14.76 -37.06
CA LEU A 87 4.08 -15.14 -38.47
C LEU A 87 4.86 -14.18 -39.39
N SER A 88 4.75 -12.87 -39.19
CA SER A 88 5.48 -11.87 -39.98
C SER A 88 6.99 -11.98 -39.78
N THR A 89 7.46 -12.28 -38.57
CA THR A 89 8.88 -12.53 -38.29
C THR A 89 9.40 -13.75 -39.05
N TRP A 90 8.60 -14.83 -39.13
CA TRP A 90 8.97 -16.02 -39.91
C TRP A 90 8.96 -15.76 -41.42
N LYS A 91 7.89 -15.13 -41.94
CA LYS A 91 7.68 -14.88 -43.37
C LYS A 91 8.64 -13.84 -43.97
N ASN A 92 9.34 -13.07 -43.15
CA ASN A 92 10.30 -12.09 -43.63
C ASN A 92 11.53 -12.78 -44.27
N GLU A 93 11.57 -12.82 -45.60
CA GLU A 93 12.63 -13.48 -46.38
C GLU A 93 13.98 -12.77 -46.31
N SER A 94 13.99 -11.45 -46.06
CA SER A 94 15.22 -10.65 -45.97
C SER A 94 15.99 -10.84 -44.64
N THR A 95 15.51 -11.72 -43.75
CA THR A 95 16.08 -11.95 -42.41
C THR A 95 16.66 -13.36 -42.32
N SER A 96 17.93 -13.50 -41.94
CA SER A 96 18.58 -14.81 -41.74
C SER A 96 17.91 -15.62 -40.62
N LEU A 97 18.11 -16.94 -40.62
CA LEU A 97 17.55 -17.84 -39.60
C LEU A 97 18.00 -17.46 -38.18
N GLU A 98 19.27 -17.06 -38.01
CA GLU A 98 19.83 -16.60 -36.74
C GLU A 98 19.11 -15.35 -36.24
N LYS A 99 18.87 -14.38 -37.13
CA LYS A 99 18.15 -13.15 -36.79
C LYS A 99 16.69 -13.43 -36.46
N LYS A 100 16.04 -14.39 -37.14
CA LYS A 100 14.68 -14.85 -36.82
C LYS A 100 14.64 -15.50 -35.44
N ALA A 101 15.57 -16.42 -35.14
CA ALA A 101 15.68 -17.06 -33.83
C ALA A 101 15.93 -16.03 -32.72
N LEU A 102 16.83 -15.06 -32.93
CA LEU A 102 17.08 -13.99 -31.96
C LEU A 102 15.86 -13.10 -31.73
N ARG A 103 15.11 -12.76 -32.79
CA ARG A 103 13.86 -12.01 -32.66
C ARG A 103 12.84 -12.79 -31.83
N LEU A 104 12.65 -14.08 -32.12
CA LEU A 104 11.75 -14.94 -31.35
C LEU A 104 12.20 -15.07 -29.88
N ALA A 105 13.49 -15.23 -29.63
CA ALA A 105 14.04 -15.26 -28.27
C ALA A 105 13.76 -13.96 -27.50
N ARG A 106 13.92 -12.79 -28.15
CA ARG A 106 13.56 -11.49 -27.56
C ARG A 106 12.06 -11.37 -27.27
N PHE A 107 11.21 -11.89 -28.15
CA PHE A 107 9.78 -11.92 -27.94
C PHE A 107 9.39 -12.77 -26.72
N LEU A 108 9.93 -13.98 -26.62
CA LEU A 108 9.70 -14.86 -25.47
C LEU A 108 10.24 -14.24 -24.17
N ALA A 109 11.43 -13.64 -24.22
CA ALA A 109 12.04 -12.99 -23.08
C ALA A 109 11.24 -11.77 -22.57
N LYS A 110 10.48 -11.08 -23.41
CA LYS A 110 9.61 -9.96 -22.97
C LYS A 110 8.50 -10.40 -22.02
N LYS A 111 8.06 -11.66 -22.11
CA LYS A 111 7.02 -12.24 -21.27
C LYS A 111 7.57 -12.84 -19.97
N TYR A 112 8.89 -12.89 -19.82
CA TYR A 112 9.54 -13.52 -18.69
C TYR A 112 10.12 -12.45 -17.77
N GLU A 113 9.90 -12.60 -16.47
CA GLU A 113 10.47 -11.69 -15.48
C GLU A 113 11.95 -11.95 -15.29
N ILE A 114 12.72 -10.89 -14.98
CA ILE A 114 14.12 -11.06 -14.62
C ILE A 114 14.23 -11.75 -13.26
N PRO A 115 15.23 -12.61 -13.04
CA PRO A 115 15.41 -13.30 -11.76
C PRO A 115 15.46 -12.35 -10.56
N SER A 116 16.17 -11.22 -10.66
CA SER A 116 16.29 -10.25 -9.57
C SER A 116 15.16 -9.20 -9.53
N ARG A 117 13.95 -9.50 -10.03
CA ARG A 117 12.81 -8.56 -10.00
C ARG A 117 12.56 -8.01 -8.59
N VAL A 118 12.53 -8.88 -7.58
CA VAL A 118 12.29 -8.50 -6.18
C VAL A 118 13.35 -7.51 -5.69
N SER A 119 14.63 -7.84 -5.88
CA SER A 119 15.77 -6.97 -5.56
C SER A 119 15.65 -5.61 -6.23
N VAL A 120 15.30 -5.57 -7.52
CA VAL A 120 15.15 -4.34 -8.29
C VAL A 120 14.03 -3.46 -7.73
N GLU A 121 12.89 -4.03 -7.35
CA GLU A 121 11.78 -3.27 -6.77
C GLU A 121 12.13 -2.72 -5.37
N HIS A 122 12.78 -3.51 -4.51
CA HIS A 122 13.29 -3.01 -3.22
C HIS A 122 14.34 -1.92 -3.40
N LEU A 123 15.20 -2.01 -4.41
CA LEU A 123 16.17 -0.94 -4.74
C LEU A 123 15.49 0.34 -5.22
N LYS A 124 14.39 0.26 -5.97
CA LYS A 124 13.59 1.45 -6.30
C LYS A 124 12.97 2.06 -5.05
N GLN A 125 12.48 1.24 -4.12
CA GLN A 125 11.94 1.72 -2.84
C GLN A 125 13.03 2.37 -1.97
N LEU A 126 14.26 1.82 -1.96
CA LEU A 126 15.43 2.45 -1.31
C LEU A 126 15.62 3.88 -1.82
N LEU A 127 15.58 4.11 -3.14
CA LEU A 127 15.78 5.43 -3.73
C LEU A 127 14.68 6.43 -3.37
N GLY A 128 13.49 5.96 -2.96
CA GLY A 128 12.44 6.79 -2.39
C GLY A 128 12.66 7.15 -0.91
N ILE A 129 13.59 6.46 -0.23
CA ILE A 129 13.95 6.70 1.18
C ILE A 129 15.25 7.50 1.26
N ILE A 130 16.27 7.06 0.51
CA ILE A 130 17.61 7.63 0.46
C ILE A 130 17.80 8.27 -0.91
N TYR A 131 17.84 9.59 -0.95
CA TYR A 131 17.93 10.37 -2.19
C TYR A 131 19.11 11.36 -2.20
N THR A 132 19.98 11.30 -1.19
CA THR A 132 21.20 12.11 -1.13
C THR A 132 22.46 11.24 -1.01
N ASP A 133 23.58 11.73 -1.54
CA ASP A 133 24.87 11.03 -1.45
C ASP A 133 25.32 10.85 0.01
N THR A 134 25.04 11.81 0.88
CA THR A 134 25.39 11.74 2.30
C THR A 134 24.65 10.61 3.01
N GLU A 135 23.34 10.51 2.81
CA GLU A 135 22.53 9.42 3.37
C GLU A 135 22.94 8.07 2.81
N LEU A 136 23.16 7.98 1.49
CA LEU A 136 23.60 6.75 0.85
C LEU A 136 24.95 6.28 1.39
N ASN A 137 25.92 7.18 1.55
CA ASN A 137 27.21 6.85 2.14
C ASN A 137 27.09 6.42 3.61
N SER A 138 26.24 7.10 4.39
CA SER A 138 25.98 6.72 5.78
C SER A 138 25.39 5.32 5.86
N PHE A 139 24.38 5.01 5.03
CA PHE A 139 23.75 3.71 4.96
C PHE A 139 24.74 2.61 4.51
N ILE A 140 25.51 2.82 3.45
CA ILE A 140 26.48 1.82 2.95
C ILE A 140 27.56 1.52 4.00
N SER A 141 28.07 2.56 4.68
CA SER A 141 29.18 2.39 5.64
C SER A 141 28.77 1.60 6.87
N ASN A 142 27.54 1.79 7.37
CA ASN A 142 27.02 1.02 8.50
C ASN A 142 25.48 0.95 8.45
N PRO A 143 24.90 -0.03 7.73
CA PRO A 143 23.45 -0.13 7.56
C PRO A 143 22.70 -0.32 8.89
N GLN A 144 23.29 -1.09 9.82
CA GLN A 144 22.68 -1.35 11.14
C GLN A 144 22.55 -0.04 11.93
N LYS A 145 23.65 0.73 12.04
CA LYS A 145 23.64 2.04 12.70
C LYS A 145 22.69 3.02 12.02
N TYR A 146 22.60 2.99 10.69
CA TYR A 146 21.66 3.83 9.95
C TYR A 146 20.22 3.50 10.34
N ILE A 147 19.82 2.22 10.29
CA ILE A 147 18.48 1.77 10.71
C ILE A 147 18.18 2.17 12.17
N GLU A 148 19.11 1.98 13.08
CA GLU A 148 18.93 2.30 14.51
C GLU A 148 18.82 3.81 14.81
N SER A 149 19.45 4.66 13.98
CA SER A 149 19.49 6.11 14.20
C SER A 149 18.34 6.87 13.52
N HIS A 150 17.56 6.24 12.66
CA HIS A 150 16.48 6.88 11.89
C HIS A 150 15.10 6.44 12.39
N SER A 151 14.80 6.77 13.65
CA SER A 151 13.52 6.45 14.31
C SER A 151 12.29 7.14 13.70
N ASN A 152 12.50 8.14 12.84
CA ASN A 152 11.45 8.86 12.10
C ASN A 152 10.96 8.13 10.85
N LEU A 153 11.67 7.11 10.37
CA LEU A 153 11.24 6.31 9.22
C LEU A 153 10.10 5.36 9.63
N SER A 154 9.18 5.10 8.70
CA SER A 154 8.12 4.12 8.94
C SER A 154 8.70 2.71 9.05
N ILE A 155 8.01 1.82 9.76
CA ILE A 155 8.43 0.42 9.92
C ILE A 155 8.59 -0.26 8.55
N HIS A 156 7.71 0.06 7.59
CA HIS A 156 7.84 -0.40 6.21
C HIS A 156 9.15 0.06 5.57
N GLN A 157 9.50 1.35 5.69
CA GLN A 157 10.75 1.89 5.15
C GLN A 157 11.98 1.24 5.79
N LEU A 158 11.98 1.07 7.12
CA LEU A 158 13.06 0.37 7.83
C LEU A 158 13.21 -1.07 7.33
N GLN A 159 12.11 -1.76 7.05
CA GLN A 159 12.13 -3.12 6.53
C GLN A 159 12.66 -3.19 5.10
N VAL A 160 12.33 -2.22 4.24
CA VAL A 160 12.93 -2.08 2.90
C VAL A 160 14.45 -1.90 3.00
N LEU A 161 14.91 -1.00 3.88
CA LEU A 161 16.34 -0.80 4.13
C LEU A 161 17.04 -2.10 4.56
N GLN A 162 16.41 -2.88 5.44
CA GLN A 162 16.93 -4.19 5.84
C GLN A 162 17.02 -5.16 4.66
N PHE A 163 15.98 -5.29 3.84
CA PHE A 163 16.00 -6.19 2.69
C PHE A 163 17.11 -5.82 1.72
N VAL A 164 17.23 -4.54 1.39
CA VAL A 164 18.26 -4.07 0.46
C VAL A 164 19.66 -4.24 1.03
N ALA A 165 19.87 -3.96 2.31
CA ALA A 165 21.19 -4.13 2.93
C ALA A 165 21.65 -5.60 2.90
N ASN A 166 20.74 -6.55 3.11
CA ASN A 166 21.07 -7.98 3.10
C ASN A 166 21.09 -8.59 1.69
N ASP A 167 20.62 -7.86 0.65
CA ASP A 167 20.54 -8.38 -0.71
C ASP A 167 21.94 -8.49 -1.38
N PRO A 168 22.37 -9.69 -1.82
CA PRO A 168 23.64 -9.85 -2.53
C PRO A 168 23.76 -9.02 -3.81
N VAL A 169 22.65 -8.75 -4.50
CA VAL A 169 22.62 -7.94 -5.73
C VAL A 169 23.05 -6.51 -5.40
N PHE A 170 22.42 -5.88 -4.40
CA PHE A 170 22.77 -4.53 -3.97
C PHE A 170 24.24 -4.42 -3.58
N ASN A 171 24.71 -5.35 -2.75
CA ASN A 171 26.07 -5.32 -2.23
C ASN A 171 27.15 -5.49 -3.33
N LYS A 172 26.80 -6.11 -4.46
CA LYS A 172 27.69 -6.34 -5.61
C LYS A 172 27.61 -5.26 -6.69
N LEU A 173 26.71 -4.27 -6.59
CA LEU A 173 26.66 -3.17 -7.55
C LEU A 173 27.94 -2.34 -7.49
N PRO A 174 28.52 -1.89 -8.62
CA PRO A 174 29.81 -1.19 -8.65
C PRO A 174 29.91 0.05 -7.72
N SER A 175 28.87 0.87 -7.67
CA SER A 175 28.76 2.04 -6.79
C SER A 175 28.65 1.73 -5.30
N ILE A 176 28.27 0.49 -4.97
CA ILE A 176 28.09 0.01 -3.59
C ILE A 176 29.32 -0.77 -3.17
N ASN A 177 29.61 -1.87 -3.88
CA ASN A 177 30.74 -2.78 -3.70
C ASN A 177 31.05 -3.05 -2.21
N ARG A 178 30.01 -3.41 -1.45
CA ARG A 178 30.08 -3.59 0.00
C ARG A 178 30.45 -5.04 0.30
N ILE A 179 31.58 -5.23 0.99
CA ILE A 179 31.97 -6.55 1.51
C ILE A 179 31.13 -6.83 2.76
N VAL A 180 30.31 -7.87 2.70
CA VAL A 180 29.45 -8.29 3.81
C VAL A 180 30.14 -9.46 4.53
N PRO A 181 30.52 -9.32 5.81
CA PRO A 181 30.95 -10.45 6.62
C PRO A 181 29.92 -11.58 6.62
N SER A 182 30.36 -12.84 6.55
CA SER A 182 29.47 -14.00 6.48
C SER A 182 28.51 -14.14 7.68
N ASN A 183 28.82 -13.48 8.79
CA ASN A 183 28.05 -13.54 10.04
C ASN A 183 27.32 -12.22 10.37
N SER A 184 27.35 -11.23 9.47
CA SER A 184 26.63 -9.97 9.69
C SER A 184 25.25 -10.04 9.04
N PHE A 185 24.21 -10.10 9.86
CA PHE A 185 22.83 -9.91 9.43
C PHE A 185 22.34 -8.55 9.89
N ILE A 186 21.85 -7.73 8.95
CA ILE A 186 21.24 -6.44 9.27
C ILE A 186 19.78 -6.70 9.63
N TYR A 187 19.29 -6.11 10.72
CA TYR A 187 17.93 -6.33 11.21
C TYR A 187 17.25 -5.03 11.63
N THR A 188 15.93 -4.96 11.44
CA THR A 188 15.05 -4.04 12.14
C THR A 188 14.72 -4.56 13.54
N PRO A 189 14.26 -3.71 14.48
CA PRO A 189 13.72 -4.16 15.76
C PRO A 189 12.63 -5.23 15.59
N LEU A 190 11.72 -5.06 14.62
CA LEU A 190 10.68 -6.02 14.31
C LEU A 190 11.27 -7.40 13.93
N THR A 191 12.24 -7.42 13.01
CA THR A 191 12.92 -8.66 12.60
C THR A 191 13.65 -9.31 13.77
N ALA A 192 14.33 -8.52 14.62
CA ALA A 192 15.07 -9.05 15.76
C ALA A 192 14.16 -9.82 16.72
N TYR A 193 12.95 -9.32 16.98
CA TYR A 193 11.99 -10.00 17.84
C TYR A 193 11.33 -11.21 17.14
N MET A 194 10.93 -11.06 15.87
CA MET A 194 10.39 -12.19 15.11
C MET A 194 11.39 -13.35 14.98
N ALA A 195 12.69 -13.06 14.87
CA ALA A 195 13.74 -14.07 14.85
C ALA A 195 13.84 -14.88 16.17
N GLN A 196 13.49 -14.28 17.32
CA GLN A 196 13.52 -14.95 18.62
C GLN A 196 12.46 -16.05 18.75
N LEU A 197 11.38 -15.99 17.96
CA LEU A 197 10.38 -17.06 17.89
C LEU A 197 10.95 -18.37 17.32
N LYS A 198 12.08 -18.33 16.60
CA LYS A 198 12.74 -19.49 15.98
C LYS A 198 11.78 -20.32 15.12
N LEU A 199 10.90 -19.64 14.38
CA LEU A 199 9.83 -20.26 13.57
C LEU A 199 10.33 -21.28 12.56
N LYS A 200 11.59 -21.17 12.11
CA LYS A 200 12.23 -22.17 11.25
C LYS A 200 12.22 -23.58 11.87
N ASP A 201 12.17 -23.69 13.19
CA ASP A 201 12.20 -24.96 13.92
C ASP A 201 10.79 -25.57 14.12
N TYR A 202 9.73 -24.80 13.79
CA TYR A 202 8.35 -25.21 13.96
C TYR A 202 7.87 -26.06 12.77
N GLY A 203 6.90 -26.94 13.01
CA GLY A 203 6.21 -27.69 11.96
C GLY A 203 4.83 -27.11 11.64
N SER A 204 4.41 -27.19 10.37
CA SER A 204 3.02 -26.87 10.00
C SER A 204 2.19 -28.14 9.83
N THR A 205 1.09 -28.22 10.59
CA THR A 205 0.15 -29.34 10.59
C THR A 205 -0.66 -29.45 9.29
N ASP A 206 -0.81 -28.34 8.57
CA ASP A 206 -1.51 -28.24 7.29
C ASP A 206 -0.58 -28.28 6.07
N ALA A 207 0.74 -28.44 6.24
CA ALA A 207 1.70 -28.44 5.14
C ALA A 207 1.39 -29.49 4.07
N LEU A 208 1.00 -30.71 4.48
CA LEU A 208 0.65 -31.80 3.54
C LEU A 208 -0.61 -31.52 2.72
N ARG A 209 -1.48 -30.61 3.19
CA ARG A 209 -2.67 -30.16 2.47
C ARG A 209 -2.34 -29.04 1.46
N PHE A 210 -1.28 -28.28 1.73
CA PHE A 210 -0.87 -27.12 0.94
C PHE A 210 0.56 -27.29 0.40
N THR A 211 0.86 -28.42 -0.22
CA THR A 211 2.20 -28.74 -0.73
C THR A 211 2.69 -27.71 -1.75
N GLN A 212 1.78 -27.14 -2.55
CA GLN A 212 2.07 -26.06 -3.49
C GLN A 212 2.54 -24.76 -2.84
N CYS A 213 2.35 -24.60 -1.52
CA CYS A 213 2.80 -23.44 -0.76
C CYS A 213 4.14 -23.66 -0.08
N ILE A 214 4.73 -24.86 -0.16
CA ILE A 214 6.03 -25.18 0.43
C ILE A 214 7.14 -24.57 -0.44
N ASN A 215 8.15 -23.98 0.20
CA ASN A 215 9.35 -23.56 -0.52
C ASN A 215 10.05 -24.80 -1.12
N PRO A 216 10.23 -24.88 -2.46
CA PRO A 216 10.82 -26.04 -3.12
C PRO A 216 12.20 -26.43 -2.56
N ASP A 217 13.01 -25.45 -2.16
CA ASP A 217 14.37 -25.68 -1.66
C ASP A 217 14.40 -26.39 -0.29
N PHE A 218 13.27 -26.37 0.44
CA PHE A 218 13.14 -26.93 1.79
C PHE A 218 12.01 -27.96 1.90
N GLU A 219 11.49 -28.47 0.77
CA GLU A 219 10.28 -29.30 0.73
C GLU A 219 10.37 -30.53 1.64
N ALA A 220 11.47 -31.30 1.53
CA ALA A 220 11.68 -32.50 2.32
C ALA A 220 11.66 -32.22 3.84
N GLU A 221 12.33 -31.14 4.25
CA GLU A 221 12.43 -30.74 5.66
C GLU A 221 11.07 -30.29 6.22
N VAL A 222 10.31 -29.51 5.45
CA VAL A 222 8.97 -29.04 5.83
C VAL A 222 8.01 -30.22 5.96
N ILE A 223 8.04 -31.15 4.99
CA ILE A 223 7.24 -32.38 5.03
C ILE A 223 7.60 -33.24 6.24
N GLU A 224 8.89 -33.42 6.54
CA GLU A 224 9.32 -34.17 7.71
C GLU A 224 8.82 -33.53 9.01
N LYS A 225 8.96 -32.21 9.16
CA LYS A 225 8.46 -31.46 10.33
C LYS A 225 6.93 -31.56 10.47
N SER A 226 6.18 -31.63 9.38
CA SER A 226 4.73 -31.79 9.40
C SER A 226 4.27 -33.18 9.90
N LYS A 227 5.13 -34.20 9.77
CA LYS A 227 4.84 -35.60 10.11
C LYS A 227 5.18 -35.96 11.56
N LYS A 228 5.73 -35.05 12.36
CA LYS A 228 6.04 -35.33 13.77
C LYS A 228 4.75 -35.74 14.49
N ASN A 229 4.68 -37.01 14.89
CA ASN A 229 3.52 -37.58 15.58
C ASN A 229 3.25 -36.81 16.88
N TYR A 230 2.09 -36.18 16.94
CA TYR A 230 1.66 -35.38 18.06
C TYR A 230 0.84 -36.21 19.06
N HIS A 231 1.23 -36.16 20.34
CA HIS A 231 0.54 -36.86 21.44
C HIS A 231 -0.03 -35.92 22.52
N GLY A 232 -0.11 -34.61 22.26
CA GLY A 232 -0.70 -33.65 23.19
C GLY A 232 -2.19 -33.35 22.90
N PRO A 233 -2.83 -32.45 23.67
CA PRO A 233 -4.21 -32.03 23.43
C PRO A 233 -4.36 -31.31 22.07
N GLN A 234 -5.37 -31.67 21.27
CA GLN A 234 -5.65 -31.00 19.99
C GLN A 234 -5.58 -29.48 20.15
N ILE A 235 -4.87 -28.80 19.23
CA ILE A 235 -4.88 -27.33 19.18
C ILE A 235 -6.33 -26.89 19.01
N ILE A 236 -6.87 -26.19 20.01
CA ILE A 236 -8.25 -25.73 19.99
C ILE A 236 -8.36 -24.59 18.97
N GLY A 237 -9.35 -24.68 18.08
CA GLY A 237 -9.62 -23.68 17.04
C GLY A 237 -9.29 -24.22 15.64
N MET A 238 -10.09 -25.14 15.11
CA MET A 238 -10.01 -25.54 13.70
C MET A 238 -10.92 -24.64 12.86
N GLY A 239 -10.41 -23.49 12.46
CA GLY A 239 -11.09 -22.58 11.54
C GLY A 239 -10.69 -21.12 11.76
N VAL A 240 -10.63 -20.37 10.67
CA VAL A 240 -10.56 -18.91 10.73
C VAL A 240 -11.82 -18.39 11.43
N GLN A 241 -11.64 -17.55 12.45
CA GLN A 241 -12.74 -16.87 13.12
C GLN A 241 -13.00 -15.52 12.44
N SER A 242 -14.27 -15.12 12.39
CA SER A 242 -14.67 -13.81 11.88
C SER A 242 -14.20 -12.66 12.77
N SER A 243 -13.93 -12.93 14.05
CA SER A 243 -13.34 -12.00 15.00
C SER A 243 -12.53 -12.77 16.03
N TYR A 244 -11.37 -12.26 16.40
CA TYR A 244 -10.57 -12.71 17.54
C TYR A 244 -10.61 -11.68 18.67
N ASP A 245 -10.38 -12.11 19.90
CA ASP A 245 -10.13 -11.22 21.03
C ASP A 245 -8.71 -11.42 21.57
N ARG A 246 -8.19 -10.45 22.33
CA ARG A 246 -6.81 -10.48 22.84
C ARG A 246 -6.52 -11.72 23.70
N LYS A 247 -7.50 -12.24 24.44
CA LYS A 247 -7.36 -13.40 25.32
C LYS A 247 -7.31 -14.69 24.51
N SER A 248 -8.16 -14.83 23.47
CA SER A 248 -8.12 -15.99 22.58
C SER A 248 -6.79 -16.07 21.84
N ILE A 249 -6.29 -14.94 21.33
CA ILE A 249 -4.98 -14.83 20.67
C ILE A 249 -3.86 -15.33 21.59
N ALA A 250 -3.81 -14.86 22.84
CA ALA A 250 -2.78 -15.25 23.81
C ALA A 250 -2.82 -16.75 24.17
N GLN A 251 -4.02 -17.32 24.32
CA GLN A 251 -4.21 -18.73 24.61
C GLN A 251 -3.69 -19.61 23.46
N THR A 252 -4.06 -19.29 22.22
CA THR A 252 -3.58 -20.02 21.04
C THR A 252 -2.07 -19.87 20.86
N ALA A 253 -1.52 -18.66 21.02
CA ALA A 253 -0.08 -18.43 20.93
C ALA A 253 0.71 -19.28 21.95
N THR A 254 0.22 -19.38 23.18
CA THR A 254 0.85 -20.22 24.23
C THR A 254 0.87 -21.70 23.83
N GLN A 255 -0.21 -22.21 23.24
CA GLN A 255 -0.27 -23.60 22.77
C GLN A 255 0.70 -23.83 21.61
N VAL A 256 0.73 -22.95 20.62
CA VAL A 256 1.65 -23.06 19.47
C VAL A 256 3.11 -23.00 19.92
N LYS A 257 3.49 -22.07 20.82
CA LYS A 257 4.85 -21.98 21.40
C LYS A 257 5.24 -23.28 22.09
N LYS A 258 4.35 -23.84 22.91
CA LYS A 258 4.60 -25.09 23.65
C LYS A 258 4.77 -26.29 22.71
N MET A 259 3.97 -26.33 21.64
CA MET A 259 3.95 -27.46 20.72
C MET A 259 5.01 -27.38 19.63
N GLN A 260 5.54 -26.19 19.36
CA GLN A 260 6.35 -25.91 18.16
C GLN A 260 5.67 -26.37 16.86
N MET A 261 4.34 -26.37 16.85
CA MET A 261 3.52 -26.79 15.71
C MET A 261 2.25 -25.95 15.65
N GLY A 262 1.80 -25.63 14.44
CA GLY A 262 0.60 -24.83 14.20
C GLY A 262 0.01 -25.07 12.81
N ALA A 263 -0.96 -24.24 12.45
CA ALA A 263 -1.52 -24.09 11.11
C ALA A 263 -1.54 -22.59 10.76
N CYS A 264 -1.85 -22.25 9.50
CA CYS A 264 -1.90 -20.87 9.00
C CYS A 264 -2.50 -19.85 9.99
N HIS A 265 -3.70 -20.09 10.51
CA HIS A 265 -4.40 -19.17 11.43
C HIS A 265 -3.84 -19.12 12.85
N THR A 266 -3.28 -20.23 13.37
CA THR A 266 -2.68 -20.23 14.72
C THR A 266 -1.31 -19.58 14.73
N PHE A 267 -0.57 -19.67 13.60
CA PHE A 267 0.70 -18.98 13.43
C PHE A 267 0.51 -17.46 13.37
N ALA A 268 -0.52 -16.96 12.70
CA ALA A 268 -0.85 -15.53 12.75
C ALA A 268 -1.13 -15.05 14.17
N GLN A 269 -1.92 -15.82 14.95
CA GLN A 269 -2.17 -15.51 16.37
C GLN A 269 -0.90 -15.55 17.22
N LEU A 270 0.02 -16.48 16.96
CA LEU A 270 1.33 -16.52 17.60
C LEU A 270 2.11 -15.22 17.41
N ALA A 271 2.23 -14.74 16.17
CA ALA A 271 2.92 -13.47 15.91
C ALA A 271 2.15 -12.28 16.48
N ALA A 272 0.82 -12.28 16.41
CA ALA A 272 0.02 -11.20 16.98
C ALA A 272 0.27 -11.08 18.50
N ASP A 273 0.20 -12.18 19.23
CA ASP A 273 0.50 -12.21 20.66
C ASP A 273 1.92 -11.72 20.98
N GLU A 274 2.92 -12.18 20.23
CA GLU A 274 4.32 -11.78 20.41
C GLU A 274 4.47 -10.26 20.23
N LEU A 275 4.01 -9.72 19.10
CA LEU A 275 4.17 -8.30 18.77
C LEU A 275 3.35 -7.40 19.69
N LEU A 276 2.10 -7.77 20.01
CA LEU A 276 1.27 -7.03 20.95
C LEU A 276 1.90 -7.00 22.34
N SER A 277 2.40 -8.14 22.83
CA SER A 277 3.07 -8.21 24.13
C SER A 277 4.35 -7.36 24.17
N LEU A 278 5.09 -7.27 23.07
CA LEU A 278 6.28 -6.43 22.98
C LEU A 278 5.95 -4.93 22.98
N ILE A 279 4.82 -4.55 22.37
CA ILE A 279 4.29 -3.17 22.44
C ILE A 279 3.85 -2.86 23.88
N GLU A 280 3.08 -3.76 24.51
CA GLU A 280 2.65 -3.63 25.91
C GLU A 280 3.84 -3.51 26.89
N GLN A 281 4.96 -4.17 26.59
CA GLN A 281 6.21 -4.11 27.36
C GLN A 281 7.09 -2.89 27.02
N GLY A 282 6.70 -2.04 26.06
CA GLY A 282 7.51 -0.90 25.61
C GLY A 282 8.79 -1.26 24.86
N LYS A 283 8.92 -2.51 24.40
CA LYS A 283 10.07 -3.01 23.62
C LYS A 283 9.96 -2.70 22.13
N LEU A 284 8.73 -2.59 21.64
CA LEU A 284 8.42 -2.11 20.30
C LEU A 284 7.60 -0.82 20.41
N SER A 285 7.84 0.11 19.48
CA SER A 285 7.01 1.31 19.33
C SER A 285 5.56 0.91 19.02
N PRO A 286 4.56 1.69 19.48
CA PRO A 286 3.17 1.46 19.12
C PRO A 286 3.00 1.39 17.60
N MET A 287 2.31 0.35 17.13
CA MET A 287 2.04 0.14 15.71
C MET A 287 0.66 -0.48 15.54
N HIS A 288 0.04 -0.20 14.40
CA HIS A 288 -1.21 -0.81 14.01
C HIS A 288 -0.97 -2.25 13.55
N ILE A 289 -1.64 -3.21 14.19
CA ILE A 289 -1.59 -4.63 13.89
C ILE A 289 -3.02 -5.09 13.60
N LYS A 290 -3.27 -5.52 12.36
CA LYS A 290 -4.50 -6.21 11.97
C LYS A 290 -4.23 -7.69 11.75
N ILE A 291 -5.08 -8.57 12.25
CA ILE A 291 -5.14 -9.97 11.80
C ILE A 291 -6.14 -10.02 10.65
N VAL A 292 -5.70 -10.44 9.47
CA VAL A 292 -6.55 -10.52 8.29
C VAL A 292 -6.59 -11.92 7.72
N SER A 293 -7.70 -12.28 7.09
CA SER A 293 -7.91 -13.58 6.48
C SER A 293 -8.45 -13.47 5.05
N HIS A 294 -7.95 -14.31 4.16
CA HIS A 294 -8.43 -14.41 2.78
C HIS A 294 -9.72 -15.24 2.69
N LYS A 295 -10.71 -14.76 1.94
CA LYS A 295 -12.04 -15.38 1.83
C LYS A 295 -12.33 -15.99 0.45
N GLU A 296 -11.59 -17.02 -0.01
CA GLU A 296 -12.06 -17.89 -1.12
C GLU A 296 -11.61 -19.36 -1.05
N GLY A 297 -12.60 -20.25 -1.28
CA GLY A 297 -12.60 -21.49 -2.07
C GLY A 297 -11.60 -22.62 -1.85
N LEU A 298 -10.31 -22.33 -1.59
CA LEU A 298 -9.24 -23.33 -1.52
C LEU A 298 -8.60 -23.46 -0.13
N GLY A 299 -8.84 -22.49 0.76
CA GLY A 299 -8.38 -22.47 2.14
C GLY A 299 -8.22 -21.04 2.61
N SER A 300 -8.85 -20.67 3.72
CA SER A 300 -8.69 -19.36 4.32
C SER A 300 -7.28 -19.27 4.95
N HIS A 301 -6.39 -18.47 4.36
CA HIS A 301 -5.09 -18.15 4.96
C HIS A 301 -5.20 -16.91 5.83
N THR A 302 -4.46 -16.86 6.94
CA THR A 302 -4.47 -15.73 7.88
C THR A 302 -3.04 -15.26 8.13
N PHE A 303 -2.86 -13.95 8.15
CA PHE A 303 -1.58 -13.30 8.41
C PHE A 303 -1.84 -11.94 9.06
N LEU A 304 -0.78 -11.23 9.43
CA LEU A 304 -0.89 -9.89 10.00
C LEU A 304 -0.59 -8.83 8.95
N LEU A 305 -1.30 -7.71 9.03
CA LEU A 305 -0.89 -6.45 8.44
C LEU A 305 -0.35 -5.54 9.54
N ILE A 306 0.88 -5.08 9.38
CA ILE A 306 1.50 -4.09 10.26
C ILE A 306 1.56 -2.75 9.55
N ASN A 307 1.23 -1.69 10.28
CA ASN A 307 1.22 -0.31 9.82
C ASN A 307 0.22 -0.06 8.67
N HIS A 308 -0.86 -0.85 8.62
CA HIS A 308 -1.98 -0.65 7.70
C HIS A 308 -3.06 0.19 8.38
N ASN A 309 -2.98 1.51 8.24
CA ASN A 309 -3.85 2.46 8.94
C ASN A 309 -5.17 2.78 8.22
N SER A 310 -5.57 1.93 7.25
CA SER A 310 -6.82 2.06 6.49
C SER A 310 -7.77 0.90 6.80
N ASP A 311 -9.08 1.12 6.61
CA ASP A 311 -10.09 0.05 6.63
C ASP A 311 -10.21 -0.65 5.25
N ASP A 312 -9.68 -0.02 4.19
CA ASP A 312 -9.60 -0.61 2.85
C ASP A 312 -8.44 -1.62 2.78
N LEU A 313 -8.77 -2.91 2.85
CA LEU A 313 -7.80 -4.00 2.76
C LEU A 313 -7.38 -4.34 1.32
N THR A 314 -7.75 -3.54 0.32
CA THR A 314 -7.33 -3.75 -1.07
C THR A 314 -6.01 -3.05 -1.40
N ASP A 315 -5.64 -2.01 -0.65
CA ASP A 315 -4.39 -1.27 -0.84
C ASP A 315 -3.38 -1.57 0.27
N LEU A 316 -2.47 -2.49 -0.02
CA LEU A 316 -1.41 -2.89 0.91
C LEU A 316 -0.08 -2.14 0.66
N SER A 317 -0.09 -1.07 -0.14
CA SER A 317 1.12 -0.34 -0.54
C SER A 317 1.69 0.54 0.58
N GLY A 318 2.34 -0.11 1.54
CA GLY A 318 2.91 0.53 2.74
C GLY A 318 2.72 -0.29 4.01
N ALA A 319 1.92 -1.35 3.94
CA ALA A 319 1.79 -2.33 5.00
C ALA A 319 2.90 -3.38 4.91
N LEU A 320 3.32 -3.90 6.06
CA LEU A 320 4.10 -5.12 6.11
C LEU A 320 3.15 -6.30 6.34
N ILE A 321 3.37 -7.37 5.58
CA ILE A 321 2.69 -8.66 5.74
C ILE A 321 3.54 -9.49 6.70
N VAL A 322 3.02 -9.81 7.89
CA VAL A 322 3.70 -10.73 8.81
C VAL A 322 3.02 -12.08 8.80
N ASP A 323 3.74 -13.07 8.28
CA ASP A 323 3.28 -14.44 8.04
C ASP A 323 4.29 -15.47 8.57
N PRO A 324 4.11 -15.91 9.82
CA PRO A 324 4.96 -16.94 10.42
C PRO A 324 4.75 -18.33 9.79
N TRP A 325 3.60 -18.57 9.17
CA TRP A 325 3.33 -19.83 8.48
C TRP A 325 4.21 -19.96 7.25
N ALA A 326 4.43 -18.88 6.49
CA ALA A 326 5.40 -18.88 5.38
C ALA A 326 6.81 -19.34 5.84
N VAL A 327 7.25 -18.96 7.04
CA VAL A 327 8.54 -19.41 7.60
C VAL A 327 8.54 -20.90 7.88
N ALA A 328 7.48 -21.41 8.51
CA ALA A 328 7.29 -22.85 8.76
C ALA A 328 7.19 -23.65 7.45
N MET A 329 6.71 -23.02 6.37
CA MET A 329 6.65 -23.57 5.02
C MET A 329 7.97 -23.39 4.22
N GLY A 330 9.03 -22.84 4.84
CA GLY A 330 10.38 -22.80 4.28
C GLY A 330 10.85 -21.45 3.73
N TYR A 331 10.07 -20.37 3.85
CA TYR A 331 10.48 -19.01 3.47
C TYR A 331 11.15 -18.28 4.64
N ARG A 332 12.42 -18.64 4.92
CA ARG A 332 13.09 -18.33 6.20
C ARG A 332 13.79 -16.97 6.27
N ASP A 333 14.28 -16.47 5.15
CA ASP A 333 15.24 -15.35 5.11
C ASP A 333 14.66 -14.01 5.57
N THR A 334 13.33 -13.92 5.62
CA THR A 334 12.61 -12.72 6.03
C THR A 334 12.09 -12.77 7.46
N TYR A 335 12.29 -13.89 8.17
CA TYR A 335 11.75 -14.13 9.52
C TYR A 335 10.24 -13.92 9.63
N GLY A 336 9.53 -14.12 8.52
CA GLY A 336 8.08 -14.00 8.44
C GLY A 336 7.59 -12.58 8.21
N ILE A 337 8.46 -11.62 7.89
CA ILE A 337 8.07 -10.23 7.59
C ILE A 337 8.24 -9.99 6.10
N PHE A 338 7.21 -9.53 5.41
CA PHE A 338 7.22 -9.36 3.97
C PHE A 338 6.67 -7.99 3.58
N THR A 339 7.08 -7.55 2.41
CA THR A 339 6.39 -6.53 1.61
C THR A 339 5.55 -7.24 0.56
N THR A 340 4.60 -6.54 -0.06
CA THR A 340 3.88 -7.08 -1.23
C THR A 340 4.82 -7.53 -2.36
N THR A 341 6.01 -6.95 -2.46
CA THR A 341 7.05 -7.28 -3.45
C THR A 341 7.62 -8.69 -3.30
N ASN A 342 7.81 -9.18 -2.07
CA ASN A 342 8.53 -10.43 -1.78
C ASN A 342 7.69 -11.47 -1.03
N TYR A 343 6.40 -11.20 -0.84
CA TYR A 343 5.50 -12.15 -0.19
C TYR A 343 5.23 -13.36 -1.10
N PRO A 344 5.50 -14.61 -0.65
CA PRO A 344 5.39 -15.79 -1.51
C PRO A 344 3.95 -16.13 -1.93
N TYR A 345 2.94 -15.64 -1.20
CA TYR A 345 1.54 -15.99 -1.42
C TYR A 345 0.71 -14.79 -1.89
N LEU A 346 1.21 -14.05 -2.89
CA LEU A 346 0.59 -12.80 -3.35
C LEU A 346 -0.91 -12.94 -3.70
N ALA A 347 -1.35 -14.07 -4.24
CA ALA A 347 -2.76 -14.33 -4.54
C ALA A 347 -3.66 -14.26 -3.28
N MET A 348 -3.12 -14.59 -2.11
CA MET A 348 -3.82 -14.56 -0.82
C MET A 348 -3.89 -13.15 -0.20
N THR A 349 -3.36 -12.12 -0.86
CA THR A 349 -3.42 -10.72 -0.40
C THR A 349 -4.65 -9.96 -0.90
N THR A 350 -5.58 -10.66 -1.56
CA THR A 350 -6.82 -10.10 -2.08
C THR A 350 -8.01 -10.61 -1.29
N LYS A 351 -9.19 -9.98 -1.38
CA LYS A 351 -10.44 -10.43 -0.71
C LYS A 351 -10.23 -10.72 0.78
N LEU A 352 -9.57 -9.77 1.45
CA LEU A 352 -9.22 -9.86 2.85
C LEU A 352 -10.40 -9.41 3.72
N GLU A 353 -10.56 -10.07 4.85
CA GLU A 353 -11.42 -9.65 5.95
C GLU A 353 -10.56 -9.42 7.20
N CYS A 354 -10.87 -8.38 7.96
CA CYS A 354 -10.18 -8.08 9.21
C CYS A 354 -10.84 -8.83 10.37
N SER A 355 -10.12 -9.80 10.95
CA SER A 355 -10.57 -10.58 12.09
C SER A 355 -10.12 -10.00 13.43
N TYR A 356 -9.15 -9.08 13.46
CA TYR A 356 -8.74 -8.38 14.66
C TYR A 356 -8.00 -7.10 14.28
N ASP A 357 -8.22 -6.04 15.06
CA ASP A 357 -7.57 -4.75 14.89
C ASP A 357 -7.27 -4.20 16.29
N ASN A 358 -6.00 -3.91 16.59
CA ASN A 358 -5.59 -3.42 17.90
C ASN A 358 -5.89 -1.94 18.15
N GLN A 359 -6.29 -1.20 17.11
CA GLN A 359 -6.69 0.21 17.18
C GLN A 359 -8.20 0.40 17.01
N ALA A 360 -8.93 -0.64 16.59
CA ALA A 360 -10.38 -0.62 16.60
C ALA A 360 -10.90 -0.31 18.01
N PRO A 361 -11.90 0.57 18.15
CA PRO A 361 -12.52 0.82 19.45
C PRO A 361 -13.01 -0.52 20.00
N VAL A 362 -12.65 -0.82 21.26
CA VAL A 362 -13.11 -2.02 21.94
C VAL A 362 -14.63 -1.98 21.96
N VAL A 363 -15.27 -2.69 21.03
CA VAL A 363 -16.71 -2.92 21.08
C VAL A 363 -16.91 -3.90 22.21
N SER A 364 -17.08 -3.36 23.42
CA SER A 364 -17.72 -4.11 24.48
C SER A 364 -19.07 -4.54 23.91
N ASN A 365 -19.27 -5.84 23.69
CA ASN A 365 -20.58 -6.43 23.42
C ASN A 365 -21.48 -6.33 24.68
N GLN A 366 -21.59 -5.13 25.24
CA GLN A 366 -22.57 -4.71 26.22
C GLN A 366 -23.43 -3.65 25.55
N GLN A 367 -24.58 -4.11 25.05
CA GLN A 367 -25.76 -3.32 24.72
C GLN A 367 -25.52 -1.96 24.05
N GLU A 368 -25.71 -1.93 22.73
CA GLU A 368 -26.14 -0.74 21.99
C GLU A 368 -27.32 -0.06 22.70
N SER A 369 -27.09 0.98 23.52
CA SER A 369 -28.11 1.96 23.94
C SER A 369 -27.59 3.09 24.84
N SER A 370 -26.44 3.73 24.58
CA SER A 370 -26.13 4.96 25.36
C SER A 370 -25.55 6.14 24.59
N LEU A 371 -24.66 5.96 23.61
CA LEU A 371 -24.05 7.11 22.92
C LEU A 371 -24.96 7.75 21.85
N VAL A 372 -25.75 6.94 21.13
CA VAL A 372 -26.75 7.45 20.16
C VAL A 372 -27.94 8.07 20.90
N GLN A 373 -28.27 7.58 22.11
CA GLN A 373 -29.29 8.19 22.97
C GLN A 373 -28.82 9.50 23.60
N GLU A 374 -27.54 9.63 23.99
CA GLU A 374 -26.99 10.91 24.44
C GLU A 374 -26.96 11.96 23.31
N LEU A 375 -26.47 11.62 22.11
CA LEU A 375 -26.43 12.57 21.00
C LEU A 375 -27.81 12.94 20.45
N SER A 376 -28.78 12.01 20.44
CA SER A 376 -30.17 12.32 20.07
C SER A 376 -30.89 13.14 21.15
N HIS A 377 -30.53 12.99 22.43
CA HIS A 377 -31.04 13.86 23.51
C HIS A 377 -30.47 15.28 23.44
N THR A 378 -29.25 15.48 22.96
CA THR A 378 -28.65 16.82 22.81
C THR A 378 -29.18 17.56 21.58
N LEU A 379 -29.57 16.83 20.52
CA LEU A 379 -30.05 17.42 19.26
C LEU A 379 -31.58 17.58 19.18
N SER A 380 -32.35 16.85 20.01
CA SER A 380 -33.82 16.92 20.00
C SER A 380 -34.39 17.94 20.99
N ARG A 381 -33.54 18.69 21.69
CA ARG A 381 -33.94 19.69 22.69
C ARG A 381 -33.95 21.10 22.11
N ASP A 382 -34.70 21.27 21.03
CA ASP A 382 -35.11 22.59 20.58
C ASP A 382 -36.63 22.70 20.60
N ARG A 383 -37.10 23.45 21.62
CA ARG A 383 -38.43 24.04 21.85
C ARG A 383 -39.44 23.27 22.71
N PHE A 384 -39.95 24.05 23.67
CA PHE A 384 -41.11 23.87 24.55
C PHE A 384 -40.87 23.24 25.93
N PHE A 385 -40.72 24.16 26.92
CA PHE A 385 -40.74 23.99 28.39
C PHE A 385 -39.48 23.44 29.07
N GLN A 386 -38.59 24.34 29.51
CA GLN A 386 -38.07 24.35 30.89
C GLN A 386 -37.38 25.68 31.22
N ARG A 387 -37.99 26.39 32.18
CA ARG A 387 -37.46 27.59 32.84
C ARG A 387 -36.72 27.09 34.09
N SER A 388 -35.60 27.73 34.44
CA SER A 388 -34.74 27.55 35.66
C SER A 388 -33.81 26.32 35.60
N THR A 389 -32.49 26.36 35.82
CA THR A 389 -31.55 27.32 36.46
C THR A 389 -30.16 27.23 35.80
N SER A 390 -29.40 28.32 35.89
CA SER A 390 -28.09 28.61 35.28
C SER A 390 -26.95 27.60 35.49
N ARG A 391 -26.29 27.21 34.40
CA ARG A 391 -24.82 27.03 34.34
C ARG A 391 -24.35 27.36 32.91
N ASN A 392 -23.42 28.30 32.80
CA ASN A 392 -22.91 28.87 31.55
C ASN A 392 -22.36 27.79 30.60
N GLN A 393 -23.16 27.36 29.63
CA GLN A 393 -22.67 26.94 28.32
C GLN A 393 -22.85 28.14 27.40
N THR A 394 -21.74 28.78 27.03
CA THR A 394 -21.71 29.71 25.91
C THR A 394 -22.06 28.92 24.65
N GLU A 395 -23.33 28.96 24.23
CA GLU A 395 -23.72 28.54 22.88
C GLU A 395 -22.87 29.33 21.89
N VAL A 396 -21.97 28.64 21.19
CA VAL A 396 -21.21 29.23 20.08
C VAL A 396 -22.22 29.63 19.02
N LYS A 397 -22.54 30.93 18.93
CA LYS A 397 -23.41 31.45 17.86
C LYS A 397 -22.74 31.23 16.52
N LEU A 398 -23.13 30.17 15.83
CA LEU A 398 -22.68 29.87 14.47
C LEU A 398 -23.35 30.82 13.48
N ASP A 399 -22.54 31.41 12.59
CA ASP A 399 -23.04 32.16 11.45
C ASP A 399 -23.69 31.24 10.40
N PHE A 400 -24.37 31.83 9.41
CA PHE A 400 -25.11 31.06 8.40
C PHE A 400 -24.22 30.09 7.61
N LYS A 401 -22.99 30.51 7.27
CA LYS A 401 -22.05 29.68 6.51
C LYS A 401 -21.53 28.52 7.36
N GLN A 402 -21.21 28.77 8.62
CA GLN A 402 -20.83 27.73 9.59
C GLN A 402 -21.95 26.72 9.78
N ARG A 403 -23.22 27.15 9.88
CA ARG A 403 -24.36 26.23 9.98
C ARG A 403 -24.51 25.34 8.76
N THR A 404 -24.43 25.92 7.56
CA THR A 404 -24.50 25.16 6.30
C THR A 404 -23.38 24.11 6.22
N ALA A 405 -22.15 24.48 6.55
CA ALA A 405 -21.03 23.53 6.58
C ALA A 405 -21.25 22.43 7.63
N VAL A 406 -21.66 22.77 8.86
CA VAL A 406 -21.91 21.79 9.92
C VAL A 406 -23.03 20.82 9.54
N GLU A 407 -24.12 21.30 8.93
CA GLU A 407 -25.22 20.45 8.44
C GLU A 407 -24.74 19.47 7.38
N TYR A 408 -23.98 19.95 6.39
CA TYR A 408 -23.41 19.12 5.33
C TYR A 408 -22.44 18.07 5.86
N LEU A 409 -21.48 18.49 6.70
CA LEU A 409 -20.51 17.59 7.33
C LEU A 409 -21.19 16.55 8.22
N THR A 410 -22.28 16.91 8.90
CA THR A 410 -23.08 15.96 9.69
C THR A 410 -23.79 14.95 8.79
N GLY A 411 -24.28 15.37 7.63
CA GLY A 411 -24.80 14.46 6.60
C GLY A 411 -23.76 13.47 6.13
N LEU A 412 -22.56 13.96 5.77
CA LEU A 412 -21.43 13.13 5.35
C LEU A 412 -20.92 12.21 6.46
N MET A 413 -20.94 12.66 7.72
CA MET A 413 -20.57 11.85 8.89
C MET A 413 -21.51 10.65 9.02
N LYS A 414 -22.82 10.88 8.92
CA LYS A 414 -23.82 9.80 8.96
C LYS A 414 -23.71 8.86 7.77
N TYR A 415 -23.39 9.39 6.59
CA TYR A 415 -23.15 8.61 5.39
C TYR A 415 -21.91 7.70 5.53
N ALA A 416 -20.81 8.25 6.05
CA ALA A 416 -19.60 7.49 6.33
C ALA A 416 -19.82 6.37 7.34
N ASP A 417 -20.64 6.62 8.38
CA ASP A 417 -20.96 5.66 9.44
C ASP A 417 -21.93 4.57 8.95
N ASN A 418 -23.09 4.96 8.42
CA ASN A 418 -24.21 4.06 8.17
C ASN A 418 -24.14 3.36 6.81
N THR A 419 -23.43 3.94 5.84
CA THR A 419 -23.46 3.45 4.46
C THR A 419 -22.10 2.96 4.01
N LEU A 420 -21.04 3.71 4.29
CA LEU A 420 -19.67 3.29 3.96
C LEU A 420 -19.04 2.38 5.02
N GLY A 421 -19.54 2.39 6.27
CA GLY A 421 -18.94 1.67 7.39
C GLY A 421 -17.49 2.09 7.68
N ASN A 422 -17.13 3.34 7.41
CA ASN A 422 -15.75 3.83 7.48
C ASN A 422 -15.55 4.76 8.70
N ALA A 423 -14.93 4.21 9.75
CA ALA A 423 -14.75 4.91 11.03
C ALA A 423 -13.81 6.11 10.92
N ILE A 424 -12.80 6.03 10.05
CA ILE A 424 -11.82 7.12 9.85
C ILE A 424 -12.47 8.32 9.15
N LYS A 425 -13.27 8.08 8.11
CA LYS A 425 -14.05 9.12 7.41
C LYS A 425 -15.01 9.80 8.39
N LYS A 426 -15.69 9.03 9.24
CA LYS A 426 -16.56 9.55 10.31
C LYS A 426 -15.79 10.45 11.30
N ASP A 427 -14.65 9.98 11.81
CA ASP A 427 -13.82 10.73 12.75
C ASP A 427 -13.28 12.03 12.14
N LEU A 428 -12.85 11.99 10.87
CA LEU A 428 -12.48 13.19 10.12
C LEU A 428 -13.63 14.19 10.02
N MET A 429 -14.86 13.75 9.74
CA MET A 429 -16.02 14.65 9.69
C MET A 429 -16.27 15.32 11.04
N ILE A 430 -16.14 14.58 12.15
CA ILE A 430 -16.26 15.13 13.51
C ILE A 430 -15.20 16.23 13.73
N LYS A 431 -13.94 15.96 13.37
CA LYS A 431 -12.86 16.94 13.51
C LYS A 431 -13.05 18.19 12.64
N LEU A 432 -13.54 18.04 11.41
CA LEU A 432 -13.87 19.16 10.54
C LEU A 432 -15.03 19.99 11.10
N ILE A 433 -16.06 19.35 11.67
CA ILE A 433 -17.17 20.05 12.34
C ILE A 433 -16.66 20.89 13.50
N ASP A 434 -15.79 20.33 14.34
CA ASP A 434 -15.23 21.04 15.49
C ASP A 434 -14.35 22.22 15.04
N ALA A 435 -13.51 22.02 14.02
CA ALA A 435 -12.67 23.08 13.46
C ALA A 435 -13.49 24.24 12.88
N VAL A 436 -14.61 23.95 12.20
CA VAL A 436 -15.54 24.98 11.68
C VAL A 436 -16.22 25.73 12.83
N LYS A 437 -16.68 25.02 13.87
CA LYS A 437 -17.32 25.64 15.04
C LYS A 437 -16.36 26.57 15.79
N ASN A 438 -15.10 26.17 15.91
CA ASN A 438 -14.05 26.93 16.59
C ASN A 438 -13.42 28.03 15.74
N LYS A 439 -13.76 28.12 14.45
CA LYS A 439 -13.18 29.04 13.45
C LYS A 439 -11.69 28.78 13.15
N ASP A 440 -11.22 27.55 13.43
CA ASP A 440 -9.89 27.10 13.05
C ASP A 440 -9.80 26.80 11.55
N LEU A 441 -10.93 26.49 10.91
CA LEU A 441 -11.05 26.24 9.48
C LEU A 441 -12.25 27.00 8.89
N SER A 442 -12.10 27.55 7.69
CA SER A 442 -13.22 28.21 7.00
C SER A 442 -14.29 27.18 6.59
N PRO A 443 -15.59 27.54 6.65
CA PRO A 443 -16.69 26.65 6.24
C PRO A 443 -16.51 26.08 4.83
N GLU A 444 -16.05 26.90 3.89
CA GLU A 444 -15.83 26.52 2.50
C GLU A 444 -14.70 25.50 2.35
N LYS A 445 -13.56 25.71 3.03
CA LYS A 445 -12.44 24.75 2.99
C LYS A 445 -12.84 23.41 3.63
N ALA A 446 -13.61 23.45 4.72
CA ALA A 446 -14.12 22.24 5.36
C ALA A 446 -15.06 21.43 4.45
N ILE A 447 -15.98 22.09 3.74
CA ILE A 447 -16.88 21.45 2.76
C ILE A 447 -16.07 20.78 1.65
N ASN A 448 -15.08 21.48 1.10
CA ASN A 448 -14.23 20.98 0.00
C ASN A 448 -13.41 19.76 0.44
N GLN A 449 -12.70 19.88 1.56
CA GLN A 449 -11.90 18.78 2.12
C GLN A 449 -12.76 17.57 2.49
N ALA A 450 -13.94 17.78 3.08
CA ALA A 450 -14.84 16.69 3.41
C ALA A 450 -15.38 15.97 2.18
N THR A 451 -15.75 16.73 1.15
CA THR A 451 -16.23 16.15 -0.12
C THR A 451 -15.14 15.32 -0.78
N LEU A 452 -13.90 15.82 -0.80
CA LEU A 452 -12.75 15.05 -1.30
C LEU A 452 -12.48 13.81 -0.47
N ALA A 453 -12.46 13.93 0.85
CA ALA A 453 -12.23 12.82 1.76
C ALA A 453 -13.27 11.71 1.58
N ILE A 454 -14.55 12.06 1.46
CA ILE A 454 -15.62 11.06 1.25
C ILE A 454 -15.41 10.29 -0.05
N TYR A 455 -15.01 10.97 -1.13
CA TYR A 455 -14.72 10.36 -2.44
C TYR A 455 -13.27 9.87 -2.60
N ALA A 456 -12.44 10.02 -1.56
CA ALA A 456 -11.09 9.50 -1.59
C ALA A 456 -11.13 7.97 -1.50
N ARG A 457 -10.24 7.33 -2.26
CA ARG A 457 -10.07 5.87 -2.21
C ARG A 457 -9.56 5.44 -0.83
N SER A 458 -8.54 6.13 -0.31
CA SER A 458 -7.94 5.86 0.99
C SER A 458 -7.83 7.12 1.84
N ILE A 459 -8.07 6.98 3.14
CA ILE A 459 -7.76 8.00 4.16
C ILE A 459 -6.90 7.35 5.24
N GLU A 460 -5.79 7.98 5.56
CA GLU A 460 -4.88 7.61 6.63
C GLU A 460 -5.02 8.63 7.77
N LYS A 461 -5.10 8.12 9.01
CA LYS A 461 -5.01 8.93 10.23
C LYS A 461 -3.64 8.71 10.87
N ASN A 462 -2.95 9.79 11.19
CA ASN A 462 -1.67 9.76 11.90
C ASN A 462 -1.73 10.66 13.15
N GLU A 463 -0.63 10.74 13.92
CA GLU A 463 -0.55 11.57 15.13
C GLU A 463 -0.73 13.08 14.86
N HIS A 464 -0.52 13.51 13.61
CA HIS A 464 -0.54 14.91 13.20
C HIS A 464 -1.84 15.33 12.48
N GLY A 465 -2.70 14.39 12.10
CA GLY A 465 -3.93 14.66 11.36
C GLY A 465 -4.37 13.52 10.44
N TYR A 466 -4.89 13.91 9.28
CA TYR A 466 -5.47 13.03 8.27
C TYR A 466 -4.87 13.36 6.91
N SER A 467 -4.62 12.34 6.10
CA SER A 467 -4.21 12.49 4.70
C SER A 467 -4.98 11.51 3.84
N TRP A 468 -5.39 11.89 2.63
CA TRP A 468 -6.16 11.02 1.75
C TRP A 468 -5.60 10.98 0.33
N LYS A 469 -5.81 9.85 -0.36
CA LYS A 469 -5.23 9.60 -1.68
C LYS A 469 -6.17 8.82 -2.58
N GLY A 470 -6.02 9.10 -3.88
CA GLY A 470 -6.77 8.46 -4.95
C GLY A 470 -8.26 8.82 -4.92
N LYS A 471 -8.96 8.46 -5.98
CA LYS A 471 -10.42 8.63 -6.09
C LYS A 471 -11.08 7.28 -6.16
N THR A 472 -12.25 7.18 -5.55
CA THR A 472 -13.16 6.06 -5.76
C THR A 472 -14.46 6.58 -6.38
N SER A 473 -15.00 5.86 -7.36
CA SER A 473 -16.36 6.11 -7.84
C SER A 473 -17.34 5.60 -6.79
N ILE A 474 -18.20 6.48 -6.31
CA ILE A 474 -19.30 6.12 -5.41
C ILE A 474 -20.57 6.09 -6.27
N ASP A 475 -20.96 4.90 -6.70
CA ASP A 475 -22.18 4.64 -7.47
C ASP A 475 -23.42 4.53 -6.56
N ASP A 476 -23.40 5.21 -5.41
CA ASP A 476 -24.43 5.14 -4.38
C ASP A 476 -25.23 6.44 -4.34
N GLU A 477 -26.49 6.35 -4.77
CA GLU A 477 -27.41 7.49 -4.86
C GLU A 477 -27.81 8.06 -3.48
N SER A 478 -27.51 7.37 -2.37
CA SER A 478 -27.88 7.85 -1.03
C SER A 478 -27.04 9.06 -0.56
N ILE A 479 -25.97 9.41 -1.28
CA ILE A 479 -25.26 10.69 -1.08
C ILE A 479 -25.98 11.89 -1.72
N LEU A 480 -26.84 11.66 -2.71
CA LEU A 480 -27.52 12.72 -3.47
C LEU A 480 -28.34 13.67 -2.59
N PRO A 481 -29.11 13.22 -1.58
CA PRO A 481 -29.84 14.13 -0.69
C PRO A 481 -28.93 15.06 0.13
N ILE A 482 -27.71 14.63 0.46
CA ILE A 482 -26.75 15.41 1.25
C ILE A 482 -26.20 16.55 0.41
N VAL A 483 -25.73 16.24 -0.80
CA VAL A 483 -25.16 17.22 -1.73
C VAL A 483 -26.21 18.15 -2.36
N ASN A 484 -27.46 17.69 -2.48
CA ASN A 484 -28.58 18.44 -3.06
C ASN A 484 -29.44 19.17 -2.02
N SER A 485 -28.98 19.28 -0.77
CA SER A 485 -29.66 20.14 0.21
C SER A 485 -29.69 21.60 -0.28
N GLU A 486 -30.76 22.35 0.02
CA GLU A 486 -31.00 23.68 -0.56
C GLU A 486 -29.81 24.64 -0.33
N SER A 487 -29.23 24.60 0.87
CA SER A 487 -28.07 25.41 1.24
C SER A 487 -26.79 25.00 0.50
N MET A 488 -26.60 23.69 0.25
CA MET A 488 -25.43 23.16 -0.45
C MET A 488 -25.50 23.35 -1.95
N LEU A 489 -26.68 23.29 -2.55
CA LEU A 489 -26.86 23.64 -3.94
C LEU A 489 -26.36 25.07 -4.22
N LYS A 490 -26.74 26.05 -3.39
CA LYS A 490 -26.26 27.44 -3.50
C LYS A 490 -24.73 27.54 -3.40
N TYR A 491 -24.12 26.78 -2.50
CA TYR A 491 -22.66 26.69 -2.38
C TYR A 491 -22.01 26.16 -3.67
N TRP A 492 -22.45 24.99 -4.15
CA TRP A 492 -21.88 24.36 -5.34
C TRP A 492 -22.06 25.22 -6.59
N TYR A 493 -23.21 25.88 -6.77
CA TYR A 493 -23.40 26.83 -7.87
C TYR A 493 -22.41 28.00 -7.85
N THR A 494 -22.12 28.54 -6.66
CA THR A 494 -21.14 29.62 -6.48
C THR A 494 -19.72 29.11 -6.74
N TYR A 495 -19.38 27.91 -6.26
CA TYR A 495 -18.09 27.28 -6.55
C TYR A 495 -17.86 27.09 -8.06
N PHE A 496 -18.89 26.69 -8.81
CA PHE A 496 -18.79 26.54 -10.26
C PHE A 496 -18.64 27.86 -11.03
N SER A 497 -19.29 28.94 -10.57
CA SER A 497 -19.12 30.26 -11.20
C SER A 497 -17.72 30.82 -11.04
N ASP A 498 -17.03 30.46 -9.96
CA ASP A 498 -15.73 31.04 -9.59
C ASP A 498 -14.54 30.19 -10.10
N SER A 499 -14.71 28.87 -10.21
CA SER A 499 -13.65 27.92 -10.61
C SER A 499 -13.51 27.71 -12.12
N THR A 500 -14.53 28.01 -12.92
CA THR A 500 -14.51 27.84 -14.39
C THR A 500 -14.31 29.18 -15.09
N GLY A 501 -13.09 29.70 -15.03
CA GLY A 501 -12.69 30.91 -15.75
C GLY A 501 -12.66 30.71 -17.26
N THR A 502 -13.83 30.60 -17.92
CA THR A 502 -14.14 30.87 -19.33
C THR A 502 -15.54 30.34 -19.67
N ASP A 503 -16.45 31.21 -20.10
CA ASP A 503 -17.58 30.99 -21.03
C ASP A 503 -18.42 29.68 -20.96
N ALA A 504 -18.48 29.01 -19.82
CA ALA A 504 -19.53 28.04 -19.54
C ALA A 504 -20.82 28.83 -19.27
N LYS A 505 -21.54 29.14 -20.35
CA LYS A 505 -22.92 29.65 -20.33
C LYS A 505 -23.68 29.00 -19.17
N LYS A 506 -24.43 29.82 -18.42
CA LYS A 506 -25.38 29.54 -17.32
C LYS A 506 -26.42 28.43 -17.57
N GLY A 507 -26.06 27.31 -18.20
CA GLY A 507 -26.97 26.34 -18.81
C GLY A 507 -26.52 24.89 -18.76
N GLN A 508 -25.59 24.49 -17.89
CA GLN A 508 -25.22 23.07 -17.76
C GLN A 508 -25.11 22.51 -16.34
N VAL A 509 -25.41 23.26 -15.28
CA VAL A 509 -25.56 22.65 -13.95
C VAL A 509 -27.02 22.22 -13.81
N LYS A 510 -27.28 20.91 -13.95
CA LYS A 510 -28.60 20.32 -13.69
C LYS A 510 -28.96 20.53 -12.21
N ASN A 511 -30.23 20.84 -11.96
CA ASN A 511 -30.83 20.81 -10.63
C ASN A 511 -31.87 19.67 -10.59
N PRO A 512 -31.72 18.66 -9.73
CA PRO A 512 -30.61 18.41 -8.80
C PRO A 512 -29.31 17.98 -9.51
N LEU A 513 -28.19 18.04 -8.78
CA LEU A 513 -26.91 17.46 -9.17
C LEU A 513 -27.05 15.93 -9.23
N ASP A 514 -26.62 15.34 -10.35
CA ASP A 514 -26.48 13.89 -10.52
C ASP A 514 -25.07 13.41 -10.12
N LEU A 515 -24.88 12.09 -10.00
CA LEU A 515 -23.59 11.49 -9.64
C LEU A 515 -22.46 11.95 -10.59
N ALA A 516 -22.75 12.09 -11.88
CA ALA A 516 -21.79 12.56 -12.88
C ALA A 516 -21.34 14.01 -12.61
N MET A 517 -22.23 14.90 -12.13
CA MET A 517 -21.83 16.23 -11.72
C MET A 517 -21.04 16.25 -10.41
N ILE A 518 -21.36 15.39 -9.46
CA ILE A 518 -20.55 15.27 -8.23
C ILE A 518 -19.14 14.78 -8.56
N GLU A 519 -19.01 13.82 -9.48
CA GLU A 519 -17.71 13.35 -9.94
C GLU A 519 -16.89 14.49 -10.58
N LYS A 520 -17.53 15.40 -11.32
CA LYS A 520 -16.86 16.61 -11.83
C LYS A 520 -16.43 17.56 -10.71
N ILE A 521 -17.24 17.74 -9.67
CA ILE A 521 -16.87 18.53 -8.48
C ILE A 521 -15.63 17.93 -7.82
N VAL A 522 -15.66 16.64 -7.52
CA VAL A 522 -14.56 15.90 -6.90
C VAL A 522 -13.31 15.99 -7.77
N ASN A 523 -13.45 15.85 -9.10
CA ASN A 523 -12.33 15.97 -10.02
C ASN A 523 -11.70 17.37 -10.09
N SER A 524 -12.51 18.41 -9.90
CA SER A 524 -12.02 19.79 -9.80
C SER A 524 -11.27 19.99 -8.48
N LEU A 525 -11.92 19.66 -7.37
CA LEU A 525 -11.36 19.82 -6.03
C LEU A 525 -10.01 19.09 -5.87
N ASP A 526 -9.89 17.89 -6.42
CA ASP A 526 -8.69 17.06 -6.31
C ASP A 526 -7.46 17.67 -6.99
N LYS A 527 -7.67 18.66 -7.87
CA LYS A 527 -6.57 19.41 -8.50
C LYS A 527 -6.22 20.68 -7.73
N THR A 528 -7.13 21.21 -6.92
CA THR A 528 -7.04 22.56 -6.37
C THR A 528 -6.89 22.62 -4.86
N GLU A 529 -7.33 21.59 -4.15
CA GLU A 529 -7.37 21.55 -2.68
C GLU A 529 -6.30 20.62 -2.10
N ASP A 530 -5.91 20.90 -0.86
CA ASP A 530 -4.99 20.06 -0.10
C ASP A 530 -5.62 18.71 0.26
N HIS A 531 -4.83 17.63 0.18
CA HIS A 531 -5.25 16.28 0.56
C HIS A 531 -4.91 15.91 2.01
N GLU A 532 -4.73 16.91 2.86
CA GLU A 532 -4.35 16.75 4.25
C GLU A 532 -5.14 17.71 5.15
N PHE A 533 -5.42 17.25 6.38
CA PHE A 533 -6.04 18.06 7.44
C PHE A 533 -5.33 17.80 8.77
N SER A 534 -4.83 18.86 9.42
CA SER A 534 -4.24 18.81 10.76
C SER A 534 -4.88 19.87 11.66
N SER A 535 -5.32 19.45 12.85
CA SER A 535 -5.95 20.34 13.85
C SER A 535 -4.97 21.33 14.49
N ASN A 536 -3.67 21.27 14.13
CA ASN A 536 -2.60 22.14 14.65
C ASN A 536 -1.96 23.03 13.57
N SER A 537 -2.58 23.19 12.39
CA SER A 537 -2.05 24.12 11.38
C SER A 537 -2.10 25.55 11.93
N LYS A 538 -0.91 26.14 12.12
CA LYS A 538 -0.73 27.50 12.64
C LYS A 538 -1.59 28.48 11.85
N MET A 539 -2.27 29.38 12.54
CA MET A 539 -2.77 30.62 11.97
C MET A 539 -1.67 31.25 11.11
N GLU A 540 -1.83 31.26 9.79
CA GLU A 540 -1.15 32.21 8.94
C GLU A 540 -1.66 33.60 9.34
N HIS A 541 -0.98 34.24 10.29
CA HIS A 541 -1.05 35.68 10.43
C HIS A 541 -0.52 36.27 9.11
N LYS A 542 -1.45 36.70 8.24
CA LYS A 542 -1.15 37.69 7.23
C LYS A 542 -0.61 38.93 7.94
N ILE A 543 0.64 39.28 7.67
CA ILE A 543 1.13 40.66 7.77
C ILE A 543 1.00 41.26 6.38
#